data_AF-A0A7K2MCM1-F1
#
_entry.id   AF-A0A7K2MCM1-F1
#
_cell.length_a   1.000
_cell.length_b   1.000
_cell.length_c   1.000
_cell.angle_alpha   90.00
_cell.angle_beta   90.00
_cell.angle_gamma   90.00
#
_symmetry.space_group_name_H-M   'P 1'
#
loop_
_entity.id
_entity.type
_entity.pdbx_description
1 polymer ?
#
loop_
_entity_poly.entity_id
_entity_poly.type
_entity_poly.pdbx_seq_one_letter_code
_entity_poly.pdbx_strand_id
1 'polypeptide(L)'
;MTGHAWLLLATLAAAIGVLVLLINSRLRFHPFVALMAVSIGVALVAGLSTEQIADSVEKGAGDILGNVGITLAFGAMLGRLLADSGATERIARVIVDRAGTGSLPWYMAGAAFVIGIPMFFEVGLIVLLPLIFSVARRLQADGRIKGSAHVYLAAPTIAALCTLHGMVPPHPGPLIGVQGLHADLGTTILVGLICAVPTIVVSGPLYGRWIAPRLAVHPDRELVAQFTGVAGAAEDADT
;
A
#
# COMPACT_ATOMS: atom_id res chain seq x y z
N MET A 1 30.18 -2.49 25.47
CA MET A 1 28.79 -2.00 25.58
C MET A 1 28.41 -2.05 27.05
N THR A 2 27.95 -0.94 27.64
CA THR A 2 27.67 -0.82 29.09
C THR A 2 26.37 -1.57 29.46
N GLY A 3 26.21 -2.00 30.72
CA GLY A 3 25.02 -2.77 31.17
C GLY A 3 23.67 -2.07 30.94
N HIS A 4 23.68 -0.73 30.87
CA HIS A 4 22.49 0.07 30.53
C HIS A 4 22.03 -0.13 29.08
N ALA A 5 22.96 -0.32 28.14
CA ALA A 5 22.61 -0.59 26.74
C ALA A 5 21.91 -1.95 26.59
N TRP A 6 22.29 -2.94 27.40
CA TRP A 6 21.64 -4.24 27.40
C TRP A 6 20.20 -4.18 27.92
N LEU A 7 19.97 -3.38 28.96
CA LEU A 7 18.63 -3.15 29.50
C LEU A 7 17.72 -2.45 28.48
N LEU A 8 18.22 -1.43 27.78
CA LEU A 8 17.46 -0.74 26.74
C LEU A 8 17.13 -1.65 25.53
N LEU A 9 18.07 -2.50 25.13
CA LEU A 9 17.82 -3.48 24.06
C LEU A 9 16.80 -4.54 24.50
N ALA A 10 16.88 -4.99 25.76
CA ALA A 10 15.96 -5.97 26.31
C ALA A 10 14.53 -5.41 26.43
N THR A 11 14.37 -4.16 26.89
CA THR A 11 13.06 -3.50 26.94
C THR A 11 12.48 -3.27 25.55
N LEU A 12 13.30 -2.86 24.59
CA LEU A 12 12.87 -2.73 23.19
C LEU A 12 12.40 -4.08 22.61
N ALA A 13 13.19 -5.15 22.78
CA ALA A 13 12.83 -6.48 22.30
C ALA A 13 11.54 -6.98 22.95
N ALA A 14 11.37 -6.76 24.26
CA ALA A 14 10.15 -7.11 24.98
C ALA A 14 8.94 -6.31 24.46
N ALA A 15 9.09 -4.99 24.25
CA ALA A 15 8.03 -4.14 23.71
C ALA A 15 7.58 -4.61 22.31
N ILE A 16 8.53 -4.91 21.41
CA ILE A 16 8.24 -5.46 20.08
C ILE A 16 7.53 -6.81 20.20
N GLY A 17 7.99 -7.69 21.09
CA GLY A 17 7.37 -9.00 21.32
C GLY A 17 5.92 -8.89 21.82
N VAL A 18 5.66 -8.01 22.79
CA VAL A 18 4.31 -7.74 23.31
C VAL A 18 3.42 -7.11 22.24
N LEU A 19 3.96 -6.21 21.43
CA LEU A 19 3.23 -5.59 20.32
C LEU A 19 2.78 -6.63 19.30
N VAL A 20 3.71 -7.48 18.84
CA VAL A 20 3.41 -8.57 17.89
C VAL A 20 2.41 -9.55 18.50
N LEU A 21 2.56 -9.86 19.80
CA LEU A 21 1.61 -10.71 20.51
C LEU A 21 0.21 -10.09 20.56
N LEU A 22 0.07 -8.81 20.91
CA LEU A 22 -1.24 -8.14 20.98
C LEU A 22 -1.97 -8.16 19.63
N ILE A 23 -1.24 -7.84 18.56
CA ILE A 23 -1.79 -7.83 17.19
C ILE A 23 -2.17 -9.24 16.74
N ASN A 24 -1.31 -10.24 16.96
CA ASN A 24 -1.49 -11.60 16.46
C ASN A 24 -2.23 -12.55 17.42
N SER A 25 -2.53 -12.12 18.65
CA SER A 25 -3.28 -12.95 19.61
C SER A 25 -4.72 -13.17 19.14
N ARG A 26 -5.39 -14.14 19.77
CA ARG A 26 -6.81 -14.42 19.59
C ARG A 26 -7.71 -13.18 19.77
N LEU A 27 -7.24 -12.13 20.45
CA LEU A 27 -7.98 -10.88 20.68
C LEU A 27 -7.94 -9.90 19.50
N ARG A 28 -7.03 -10.08 18.52
CA ARG A 28 -6.90 -9.26 17.30
C ARG A 28 -7.00 -7.74 17.57
N PHE A 29 -6.17 -7.23 18.48
CA PHE A 29 -6.16 -5.80 18.77
C PHE A 29 -5.85 -5.00 17.50
N HIS A 30 -6.59 -3.89 17.30
CA HIS A 30 -6.27 -2.95 16.23
C HIS A 30 -4.84 -2.41 16.43
N PRO A 31 -3.99 -2.34 15.39
CA PRO A 31 -2.58 -1.96 15.52
C PRO A 31 -2.36 -0.64 16.26
N PHE A 32 -3.22 0.35 16.02
CA PHE A 32 -3.21 1.62 16.76
C PHE A 32 -3.37 1.44 18.27
N VAL A 33 -4.35 0.65 18.70
CA VAL A 33 -4.63 0.40 20.13
C VAL A 33 -3.49 -0.40 20.76
N ALA A 34 -2.98 -1.39 20.05
CA ALA A 34 -1.83 -2.18 20.50
C ALA A 34 -0.58 -1.32 20.67
N LEU A 35 -0.27 -0.45 19.71
CA LEU A 35 0.87 0.49 19.78
C LEU A 35 0.72 1.46 20.95
N MET A 36 -0.48 2.01 21.16
CA MET A 36 -0.74 2.92 22.27
C MET A 36 -0.57 2.22 23.62
N ALA A 37 -1.15 1.02 23.78
CA ALA A 37 -1.04 0.24 25.00
C ALA A 37 0.41 -0.15 25.33
N VAL A 38 1.18 -0.59 24.32
CA VAL A 38 2.60 -0.93 24.51
C VAL A 38 3.42 0.31 24.83
N SER A 39 3.18 1.44 24.18
CA SER A 39 3.90 2.69 24.45
C SER A 39 3.65 3.20 25.87
N ILE A 40 2.39 3.17 26.33
CA ILE A 40 2.03 3.49 27.71
C ILE A 40 2.67 2.48 28.69
N GLY A 41 2.64 1.18 28.37
CA GLY A 41 3.27 0.14 29.18
C GLY A 41 4.77 0.33 29.35
N VAL A 42 5.47 0.69 28.26
CA VAL A 42 6.91 1.02 28.31
C VAL A 42 7.14 2.27 29.17
N ALA A 43 6.30 3.29 29.05
CA ALA A 43 6.41 4.51 29.83
C ALA A 43 6.21 4.26 31.35
N LEU A 44 5.27 3.39 31.71
CA LEU A 44 5.06 2.96 33.10
C LEU A 44 6.27 2.18 33.64
N VAL A 45 6.83 1.26 32.85
CA VAL A 45 8.04 0.50 33.24
C VAL A 45 9.27 1.42 33.36
N ALA A 46 9.33 2.49 32.57
CA ALA A 46 10.35 3.52 32.67
C ALA A 46 10.21 4.44 33.89
N GLY A 47 9.11 4.33 34.66
CA GLY A 47 8.88 5.08 35.88
C GLY A 47 8.36 6.51 35.66
N LEU A 48 7.78 6.81 34.50
CA LEU A 48 7.16 8.11 34.23
C LEU A 48 5.88 8.29 35.06
N SER A 49 5.62 9.52 35.51
CA SER A 49 4.35 9.85 36.18
C SER A 49 3.19 9.81 35.18
N THR A 50 1.96 9.60 35.68
CA THR A 50 0.76 9.60 34.82
C THR A 50 0.60 10.89 34.02
N GLU A 51 1.00 12.03 34.61
CA GLU A 51 0.99 13.34 33.96
C GLU A 51 2.01 13.39 32.81
N GLN A 52 3.24 12.91 33.04
CA GLN A 52 4.27 12.85 32.00
C GLN A 52 3.89 11.91 30.84
N ILE A 53 3.17 10.83 31.13
CA ILE A 53 2.65 9.92 30.10
C ILE A 53 1.62 10.64 29.24
N ALA A 54 0.66 11.35 29.86
CA ALA A 54 -0.35 12.11 29.14
C ALA A 54 0.29 13.19 28.25
N ASP A 55 1.23 13.98 28.80
CA ASP A 55 1.96 15.01 28.07
C ASP A 55 2.75 14.42 26.89
N SER A 56 3.38 13.27 27.08
CA SER A 56 4.16 12.61 26.02
C SER A 56 3.26 12.14 24.87
N VAL A 57 2.08 11.61 25.18
CA VAL A 57 1.10 11.18 24.18
C VAL A 57 0.52 12.38 23.43
N GLU A 58 0.12 13.43 24.15
CA GLU A 58 -0.43 14.65 23.56
C GLU A 58 0.59 15.33 22.66
N LYS A 59 1.82 15.51 23.14
CA LYS A 59 2.90 16.12 22.38
C LYS A 59 3.28 15.31 21.15
N GLY A 60 3.42 13.99 21.30
CA GLY A 60 3.73 13.11 20.17
C GLY A 60 2.66 13.16 19.07
N ALA A 61 1.37 13.14 19.45
CA ALA A 61 0.27 13.26 18.49
C ALA A 61 0.21 14.67 17.86
N GLY A 62 0.39 15.71 18.68
CA GLY A 62 0.37 17.11 18.26
C GLY A 62 1.49 17.45 17.27
N ASP A 63 2.71 16.97 17.51
CA ASP A 63 3.86 17.20 16.62
C ASP A 63 3.64 16.56 15.24
N ILE A 64 3.08 15.35 15.19
CA ILE A 64 2.74 14.67 13.92
C ILE A 64 1.68 15.46 13.15
N LEU A 65 0.58 15.83 13.84
CA LEU A 65 -0.53 16.58 13.23
C LEU A 65 -0.12 17.98 12.79
N GLY A 66 0.69 18.69 13.58
CA GLY A 66 1.16 20.03 13.28
C GLY A 66 2.09 20.06 12.07
N ASN A 67 3.01 19.08 11.98
CA ASN A 67 4.00 19.05 10.91
C ASN A 67 3.43 18.61 9.55
N VAL A 68 2.46 17.70 9.52
CA VAL A 68 1.99 17.09 8.24
C VAL A 68 0.48 16.93 8.11
N GLY A 69 -0.31 17.25 9.14
CA GLY A 69 -1.75 17.04 9.11
C GLY A 69 -2.45 17.76 7.96
N ILE A 70 -2.10 19.03 7.70
CA ILE A 70 -2.71 19.84 6.64
C ILE A 70 -2.36 19.30 5.24
N THR A 71 -1.09 18.99 5.00
CA THR A 71 -0.62 18.48 3.70
C THR A 71 -1.19 17.08 3.43
N LEU A 72 -1.29 16.24 4.46
CA LEU A 72 -1.95 14.94 4.39
C LEU A 72 -3.45 15.09 4.10
N ALA A 73 -4.15 16.01 4.77
CA ALA A 73 -5.57 16.25 4.55
C ALA A 73 -5.87 16.71 3.12
N PHE A 74 -5.12 17.70 2.62
CA PHE A 74 -5.27 18.15 1.23
C PHE A 74 -4.88 17.06 0.22
N GLY A 75 -3.82 16.29 0.49
CA GLY A 75 -3.42 15.15 -0.32
C GLY A 75 -4.53 14.09 -0.42
N ALA A 76 -5.16 13.74 0.71
CA ALA A 76 -6.29 12.83 0.76
C ALA A 76 -7.51 13.35 -0.02
N MET A 77 -7.85 14.63 0.15
CA MET A 77 -8.94 15.27 -0.59
C MET A 77 -8.68 15.26 -2.10
N LEU A 78 -7.48 15.68 -2.53
CA LEU A 78 -7.08 15.66 -3.94
C LEU A 78 -7.10 14.24 -4.52
N GLY A 79 -6.54 13.27 -3.82
CA GLY A 79 -6.57 11.86 -4.23
C GLY A 79 -8.00 11.34 -4.40
N ARG A 80 -8.90 11.70 -3.48
CA ARG A 80 -10.31 11.32 -3.57
C ARG A 80 -11.02 12.00 -4.74
N LEU A 81 -10.81 13.29 -4.97
CA LEU A 81 -11.37 14.02 -6.11
C LEU A 81 -10.87 13.45 -7.45
N LEU A 82 -9.60 13.04 -7.53
CA LEU A 82 -9.03 12.37 -8.72
C LEU A 82 -9.64 10.98 -8.96
N ALA A 83 -10.00 10.26 -7.89
CA ALA A 83 -10.69 8.98 -7.97
C ALA A 83 -12.15 9.17 -8.42
N ASP A 84 -12.90 10.03 -7.74
CA ASP A 84 -14.33 10.25 -7.98
C ASP A 84 -14.61 10.91 -9.34
N SER A 85 -13.69 11.72 -9.87
CA SER A 85 -13.80 12.31 -11.20
C SER A 85 -13.57 11.31 -12.36
N GLY A 86 -13.10 10.09 -12.07
CA GLY A 86 -12.70 9.11 -13.09
C GLY A 86 -11.44 9.51 -13.90
N ALA A 87 -10.78 10.62 -13.56
CA ALA A 87 -9.58 11.09 -14.24
C ALA A 87 -8.46 10.04 -14.17
N THR A 88 -8.30 9.43 -12.99
CA THR A 88 -7.33 8.36 -12.74
C THR A 88 -7.56 7.16 -13.66
N GLU A 89 -8.81 6.70 -13.78
CA GLU A 89 -9.16 5.55 -14.61
C GLU A 89 -8.90 5.85 -16.10
N ARG A 90 -9.17 7.08 -16.53
CA ARG A 90 -8.86 7.55 -17.89
C ARG A 90 -7.35 7.59 -18.15
N ILE A 91 -6.54 8.09 -17.22
CA ILE A 91 -5.07 8.10 -17.33
C ILE A 91 -4.55 6.67 -17.46
N ALA A 92 -5.03 5.77 -16.60
CA ALA A 92 -4.64 4.37 -16.60
C ALA A 92 -4.95 3.70 -17.95
N ARG A 93 -6.16 3.90 -18.49
CA ARG A 93 -6.54 3.40 -19.82
C ARG A 93 -5.62 3.92 -20.92
N VAL A 94 -5.37 5.23 -20.96
CA VAL A 94 -4.52 5.84 -22.00
C VAL A 94 -3.09 5.29 -21.98
N ILE A 95 -2.56 4.95 -20.80
CA ILE A 95 -1.26 4.31 -20.67
C ILE A 95 -1.32 2.88 -21.21
N VAL A 96 -2.33 2.10 -20.80
CA VAL A 96 -2.45 0.66 -21.13
C VAL A 96 -2.89 0.41 -22.58
N ASP A 97 -3.67 1.30 -23.20
CA ASP A 97 -4.15 1.15 -24.58
C ASP A 97 -3.01 1.13 -25.62
N ARG A 98 -1.82 1.64 -25.24
CA ARG A 98 -0.61 1.59 -26.07
C ARG A 98 0.20 0.30 -25.87
N ALA A 99 -0.19 -0.56 -24.96
CA ALA A 99 0.60 -1.71 -24.57
C ALA A 99 0.33 -2.92 -25.49
N GLY A 100 1.40 -3.55 -25.96
CA GLY A 100 1.32 -4.89 -26.52
C GLY A 100 1.18 -5.95 -25.42
N THR A 101 0.73 -7.16 -25.78
CA THR A 101 0.54 -8.28 -24.84
C THR A 101 1.79 -8.60 -24.00
N GLY A 102 2.98 -8.50 -24.60
CA GLY A 102 4.25 -8.67 -23.88
C GLY A 102 4.54 -7.53 -22.90
N SER A 103 4.23 -6.28 -23.24
CA SER A 103 4.57 -5.11 -22.42
C SER A 103 3.52 -4.77 -21.38
N LEU A 104 2.31 -5.35 -21.44
CA LEU A 104 1.19 -5.08 -20.53
C LEU A 104 1.59 -4.95 -19.04
N PRO A 105 2.37 -5.89 -18.44
CA PRO A 105 2.78 -5.76 -17.04
C PRO A 105 3.53 -4.47 -16.71
N TRP A 106 4.35 -3.99 -17.65
CA TRP A 106 5.13 -2.77 -17.49
C TRP A 106 4.25 -1.53 -17.56
N TYR A 107 3.27 -1.51 -18.46
CA TYR A 107 2.31 -0.42 -18.57
C TYR A 107 1.35 -0.38 -17.38
N MET A 108 0.95 -1.55 -16.86
CA MET A 108 0.16 -1.65 -15.62
C MET A 108 0.94 -1.11 -14.41
N ALA A 109 2.22 -1.51 -14.26
CA ALA A 109 3.09 -0.94 -13.23
C ALA A 109 3.29 0.58 -13.41
N GLY A 110 3.47 1.05 -14.64
CA GLY A 110 3.63 2.48 -14.94
C GLY A 110 2.37 3.30 -14.65
N ALA A 111 1.20 2.77 -15.01
CA ALA A 111 -0.08 3.39 -14.65
C ALA A 111 -0.23 3.48 -13.13
N ALA A 112 -0.01 2.36 -12.42
CA ALA A 112 -0.03 2.33 -10.95
C ALA A 112 1.02 3.25 -10.31
N PHE A 113 2.19 3.42 -10.93
CA PHE A 113 3.22 4.31 -10.44
C PHE A 113 2.77 5.77 -10.49
N VAL A 114 2.27 6.23 -11.64
CA VAL A 114 1.76 7.60 -11.80
C VAL A 114 0.60 7.86 -10.85
N ILE A 115 -0.27 6.87 -10.70
CA ILE A 115 -1.50 6.95 -9.92
C ILE A 115 -1.23 6.85 -8.41
N GLY A 116 -0.24 6.07 -7.99
CA GLY A 116 0.10 5.84 -6.59
C GLY A 116 0.86 6.99 -5.93
N ILE A 117 1.40 7.94 -6.71
CA ILE A 117 2.04 9.15 -6.15
C ILE A 117 1.02 10.02 -5.41
N PRO A 118 -0.12 10.41 -6.03
CA PRO A 118 -1.12 11.24 -5.35
C PRO A 118 -2.13 10.46 -4.51
N MET A 119 -2.27 9.14 -4.70
CA MET A 119 -3.33 8.35 -4.06
C MET A 119 -2.81 7.37 -3.02
N PHE A 120 -3.60 7.18 -1.96
CA PHE A 120 -3.40 6.09 -1.00
C PHE A 120 -3.51 4.74 -1.69
N PHE A 121 -2.76 3.76 -1.16
CA PHE A 121 -2.74 2.39 -1.66
C PHE A 121 -4.14 1.81 -1.87
N GLU A 122 -5.00 1.88 -0.85
CA GLU A 122 -6.33 1.27 -0.90
C GLU A 122 -7.22 1.90 -1.97
N VAL A 123 -7.24 3.24 -2.04
CA VAL A 123 -8.02 3.97 -3.05
C VAL A 123 -7.48 3.69 -4.45
N GLY A 124 -6.15 3.75 -4.63
CA GLY A 124 -5.50 3.47 -5.90
C GLY A 124 -5.77 2.05 -6.40
N LEU A 125 -5.76 1.06 -5.52
CA LEU A 125 -6.08 -0.32 -5.86
C LEU A 125 -7.55 -0.45 -6.31
N ILE A 126 -8.49 0.12 -5.56
CA ILE A 126 -9.93 0.08 -5.90
C ILE A 126 -10.20 0.71 -7.26
N VAL A 127 -9.55 1.84 -7.56
CA VAL A 127 -9.70 2.53 -8.86
C VAL A 127 -9.10 1.72 -10.02
N LEU A 128 -8.03 0.96 -9.77
CA LEU A 128 -7.35 0.16 -10.80
C LEU A 128 -7.94 -1.25 -10.98
N LEU A 129 -8.68 -1.77 -9.99
CA LEU A 129 -9.31 -3.11 -10.06
C LEU A 129 -10.19 -3.32 -11.32
N PRO A 130 -11.11 -2.41 -11.67
CA PRO A 130 -11.89 -2.51 -12.91
C PRO A 130 -11.02 -2.67 -14.15
N LEU A 131 -9.93 -1.91 -14.22
CA LEU A 131 -8.99 -1.95 -15.33
C LEU A 131 -8.22 -3.28 -15.36
N ILE A 132 -7.69 -3.73 -14.21
CA ILE A 132 -6.98 -5.01 -14.09
C ILE A 132 -7.88 -6.13 -14.60
N PHE A 133 -9.14 -6.21 -14.14
CA PHE A 133 -10.06 -7.27 -14.53
C PHE A 133 -10.48 -7.17 -15.98
N SER A 134 -10.79 -5.96 -16.47
CA SER A 134 -11.18 -5.74 -17.87
C SER A 134 -10.08 -6.17 -18.85
N VAL A 135 -8.84 -5.75 -18.58
CA VAL A 135 -7.68 -6.08 -19.42
C VAL A 135 -7.28 -7.55 -19.28
N ALA A 136 -7.34 -8.11 -18.07
CA ALA A 136 -7.05 -9.53 -17.83
C ALA A 136 -8.00 -10.44 -18.61
N ARG A 137 -9.30 -10.13 -18.64
CA ARG A 137 -10.28 -10.93 -19.41
C ARG A 137 -9.97 -10.93 -20.91
N ARG A 138 -9.64 -9.76 -21.48
CA ARG A 138 -9.25 -9.66 -22.90
C ARG A 138 -8.00 -10.49 -23.19
N LEU A 139 -7.00 -10.38 -22.32
CA LEU A 139 -5.75 -11.13 -22.43
C LEU A 139 -5.92 -12.65 -22.28
N GLN A 140 -6.83 -13.07 -21.40
CA GLN A 140 -7.20 -14.47 -21.19
C GLN A 140 -7.94 -15.04 -22.43
N ALA A 141 -8.86 -14.26 -23.01
CA ALA A 141 -9.63 -14.63 -24.20
C ALA A 141 -8.73 -14.78 -25.45
N ASP A 142 -7.69 -13.95 -25.57
CA ASP A 142 -6.70 -14.07 -26.65
C ASP A 142 -5.88 -15.38 -26.58
N GLY A 143 -5.90 -16.11 -25.46
CA GLY A 143 -5.19 -17.40 -25.31
C GLY A 143 -3.66 -17.29 -25.33
N ARG A 144 -3.11 -16.07 -25.32
CA ARG A 144 -1.67 -15.81 -25.49
C ARG A 144 -0.85 -15.97 -24.21
N ILE A 145 -1.50 -16.20 -23.06
CA ILE A 145 -0.84 -16.37 -21.77
C ILE A 145 -1.17 -17.74 -21.18
N LYS A 146 -0.13 -18.41 -20.71
CA LYS A 146 -0.24 -19.63 -19.89
C LYS A 146 -0.42 -19.21 -18.43
N GLY A 147 -1.49 -19.65 -17.77
CA GLY A 147 -1.77 -19.38 -16.35
C GLY A 147 -2.80 -18.27 -16.10
N SER A 148 -2.66 -17.56 -14.99
CA SER A 148 -3.62 -16.51 -14.57
C SER A 148 -3.26 -15.14 -15.15
N ALA A 149 -4.08 -14.65 -16.11
CA ALA A 149 -3.94 -13.28 -16.63
C ALA A 149 -4.19 -12.22 -15.54
N HIS A 150 -5.01 -12.54 -14.53
CA HIS A 150 -5.28 -11.66 -13.41
C HIS A 150 -4.02 -11.43 -12.57
N VAL A 151 -3.31 -12.50 -12.19
CA VAL A 151 -2.05 -12.37 -11.44
C VAL A 151 -0.99 -11.66 -12.27
N TYR A 152 -0.94 -11.94 -13.58
CA TYR A 152 0.00 -11.33 -14.52
C TYR A 152 -0.09 -9.79 -14.55
N LEU A 153 -1.29 -9.22 -14.34
CA LEU A 153 -1.52 -7.77 -14.33
C LEU A 153 -1.66 -7.20 -12.92
N ALA A 154 -2.22 -7.94 -11.97
CA ALA A 154 -2.39 -7.48 -10.60
C ALA A 154 -1.05 -7.36 -9.88
N ALA A 155 -0.15 -8.34 -10.02
CA ALA A 155 1.17 -8.32 -9.38
C ALA A 155 1.97 -7.04 -9.67
N PRO A 156 2.21 -6.63 -10.94
CA PRO A 156 2.90 -5.38 -11.24
C PRO A 156 2.18 -4.13 -10.74
N THR A 157 0.85 -4.12 -10.80
CA THR A 157 0.04 -2.97 -10.34
C THR A 157 0.15 -2.80 -8.82
N ILE A 158 -0.04 -3.88 -8.06
CA ILE A 158 0.02 -3.89 -6.60
C ILE A 158 1.45 -3.59 -6.14
N ALA A 159 2.46 -4.18 -6.78
CA ALA A 159 3.86 -3.90 -6.46
C ALA A 159 4.19 -2.41 -6.59
N ALA A 160 3.74 -1.75 -7.66
CA ALA A 160 3.92 -0.32 -7.86
C ALA A 160 3.23 0.51 -6.76
N LEU A 161 1.95 0.23 -6.47
CA LEU A 161 1.20 0.92 -5.43
C LEU A 161 1.82 0.72 -4.04
N CYS A 162 2.17 -0.51 -3.67
CA CYS A 162 2.78 -0.83 -2.38
C CYS A 162 4.13 -0.14 -2.20
N THR A 163 4.96 -0.15 -3.25
CA THR A 163 6.30 0.46 -3.19
C THR A 163 6.20 1.95 -2.96
N LEU A 164 5.33 2.65 -3.71
CA LEU A 164 5.14 4.09 -3.53
C LEU A 164 4.53 4.43 -2.16
N HIS A 165 3.55 3.63 -1.72
CA HIS A 165 2.93 3.81 -0.41
C HIS A 165 3.94 3.66 0.75
N GLY A 166 4.85 2.69 0.64
CA GLY A 166 5.80 2.36 1.69
C GLY A 166 7.12 3.12 1.65
N MET A 167 7.52 3.67 0.50
CA MET A 167 8.86 4.24 0.31
C MET A 167 8.90 5.74 0.05
N VAL A 168 7.76 6.36 -0.34
CA VAL A 168 7.74 7.75 -0.77
C VAL A 168 6.80 8.59 0.12
N PRO A 169 7.30 9.65 0.78
CA PRO A 169 6.45 10.66 1.41
C PRO A 169 5.47 11.29 0.40
N PRO A 170 4.23 11.66 0.78
CA PRO A 170 3.77 12.03 2.11
C PRO A 170 2.96 10.93 2.83
N HIS A 171 3.25 9.66 2.60
CA HIS A 171 2.58 8.59 3.35
C HIS A 171 2.99 8.61 4.84
N PRO A 172 2.07 8.34 5.78
CA PRO A 172 2.36 8.48 7.22
C PRO A 172 3.60 7.72 7.69
N GLY A 173 3.83 6.49 7.19
CA GLY A 173 5.01 5.69 7.54
C GLY A 173 6.33 6.38 7.16
N PRO A 174 6.58 6.64 5.86
CA PRO A 174 7.74 7.41 5.40
C PRO A 174 7.89 8.78 6.08
N LEU A 175 6.78 9.50 6.30
CA LEU A 175 6.80 10.80 6.96
C LEU A 175 7.30 10.74 8.39
N ILE A 176 6.81 9.78 9.18
CA ILE A 176 7.26 9.57 10.55
C ILE A 176 8.76 9.22 10.56
N GLY A 177 9.23 8.43 9.59
CA GLY A 177 10.66 8.14 9.41
C GLY A 177 11.49 9.39 9.14
N VAL A 178 11.03 10.25 8.21
CA VAL A 178 11.68 11.55 7.90
C VAL A 178 11.77 12.42 9.15
N GLN A 179 10.69 12.53 9.91
CA GLN A 179 10.64 13.33 11.13
C GLN A 179 11.53 12.78 12.23
N GLY A 180 11.44 11.48 12.50
CA GLY A 180 12.22 10.82 13.56
C GLY A 180 13.72 10.84 13.31
N LEU A 181 14.15 10.91 12.04
CA LEU A 181 15.55 11.04 11.65
C LEU A 181 15.97 12.49 11.35
N HIS A 182 15.05 13.46 11.47
CA HIS A 182 15.27 14.85 11.06
C HIS A 182 15.82 14.98 9.63
N ALA A 183 15.37 14.13 8.71
CA ALA A 183 15.82 14.09 7.34
C ALA A 183 15.15 15.18 6.49
N ASP A 184 15.81 15.60 5.41
CA ASP A 184 15.22 16.51 4.43
C ASP A 184 14.14 15.80 3.60
N LEU A 185 12.96 16.40 3.50
CA LEU A 185 11.80 15.81 2.83
C LEU A 185 12.05 15.67 1.31
N GLY A 186 12.62 16.68 0.67
CA GLY A 186 12.86 16.68 -0.77
C GLY A 186 13.85 15.60 -1.19
N THR A 187 14.95 15.49 -0.45
CA THR A 187 15.98 14.45 -0.64
C THR A 187 15.40 13.07 -0.38
N THR A 188 14.56 12.91 0.64
CA THR A 188 13.93 11.62 0.92
C THR A 188 12.95 11.21 -0.17
N ILE A 189 12.18 12.13 -0.73
CA ILE A 189 11.31 11.86 -1.89
C ILE A 189 12.16 11.40 -3.08
N LEU A 190 13.27 12.08 -3.37
CA LEU A 190 14.15 11.74 -4.48
C LEU A 190 14.76 10.35 -4.31
N VAL A 191 15.36 10.06 -3.16
CA VAL A 191 15.95 8.75 -2.85
C VAL A 191 14.88 7.66 -2.84
N GLY A 192 13.72 7.93 -2.24
CA GLY A 192 12.58 7.02 -2.23
C GLY A 192 12.13 6.65 -3.64
N LEU A 193 12.06 7.62 -4.55
CA LEU A 193 11.69 7.37 -5.95
C LEU A 193 12.77 6.56 -6.70
N ILE A 194 14.04 6.89 -6.48
CA ILE A 194 15.19 6.16 -7.06
C ILE A 194 15.18 4.70 -6.61
N CYS A 195 14.88 4.44 -5.34
CA CYS A 195 14.78 3.08 -4.79
C CYS A 195 13.46 2.39 -5.16
N ALA A 196 12.38 3.14 -5.38
CA ALA A 196 11.09 2.59 -5.76
C ALA A 196 11.14 1.96 -7.15
N VAL A 197 11.74 2.63 -8.15
CA VAL A 197 11.83 2.12 -9.53
C VAL A 197 12.39 0.69 -9.61
N PRO A 198 13.60 0.37 -9.10
CA PRO A 198 14.14 -0.99 -9.17
C PRO A 198 13.29 -1.97 -8.37
N THR A 199 12.73 -1.54 -7.23
CA THR A 199 11.84 -2.38 -6.42
C THR A 199 10.59 -2.78 -7.21
N ILE A 200 9.95 -1.83 -7.89
CA ILE A 200 8.76 -2.06 -8.73
C ILE A 200 9.09 -2.97 -9.90
N VAL A 201 10.23 -2.75 -10.54
CA VAL A 201 10.68 -3.56 -11.68
C VAL A 201 10.82 -5.02 -11.26
N VAL A 202 11.53 -5.28 -10.15
CA VAL A 202 11.78 -6.64 -9.66
C VAL A 202 10.52 -7.30 -9.10
N SER A 203 9.83 -6.63 -8.17
CA SER A 203 8.66 -7.19 -7.46
C SER A 203 7.37 -7.17 -8.30
N GLY A 204 7.32 -6.38 -9.36
CA GLY A 204 6.17 -6.20 -10.21
C GLY A 204 6.26 -6.99 -11.52
N PRO A 205 6.68 -6.38 -12.65
CA PRO A 205 6.64 -7.03 -13.96
C PRO A 205 7.50 -8.30 -14.06
N LEU A 206 8.71 -8.32 -13.46
CA LEU A 206 9.56 -9.51 -13.50
C LEU A 206 8.95 -10.66 -12.69
N TYR A 207 8.58 -10.39 -11.44
CA TYR A 207 7.94 -11.38 -10.57
C TYR A 207 6.59 -11.86 -11.13
N GLY A 208 5.74 -10.94 -11.60
CA GLY A 208 4.44 -11.24 -12.20
C GLY A 208 4.54 -12.19 -13.42
N ARG A 209 5.52 -11.94 -14.30
CA ARG A 209 5.83 -12.85 -15.42
C ARG A 209 6.27 -14.23 -14.98
N TRP A 210 7.00 -14.31 -13.87
CA TRP A 210 7.47 -15.58 -13.33
C TRP A 210 6.35 -16.35 -12.61
N ILE A 211 5.54 -15.70 -11.79
CA ILE A 211 4.56 -16.40 -10.94
C ILE A 211 3.26 -16.73 -11.70
N ALA A 212 2.81 -15.89 -12.64
CA ALA A 212 1.52 -16.07 -13.29
C ALA A 212 1.34 -17.42 -14.03
N PRO A 213 2.36 -17.98 -14.73
CA PRO A 213 2.25 -19.30 -15.35
C PRO A 213 2.18 -20.47 -14.36
N ARG A 214 2.56 -20.23 -13.10
CA ARG A 214 2.58 -21.24 -12.02
C ARG A 214 1.29 -21.26 -11.20
N LEU A 215 0.37 -20.33 -11.48
CA LEU A 215 -0.87 -20.16 -10.73
C LEU A 215 -2.08 -20.23 -11.64
N ALA A 216 -3.04 -21.08 -11.26
CA ALA A 216 -4.37 -21.15 -11.87
C ALA A 216 -5.39 -20.39 -11.00
N VAL A 217 -5.15 -19.10 -10.81
CA VAL A 217 -6.05 -18.23 -10.04
C VAL A 217 -7.09 -17.63 -10.97
N HIS A 218 -8.36 -17.97 -10.72
CA HIS A 218 -9.52 -17.37 -11.35
C HIS A 218 -10.32 -16.65 -10.26
N PRO A 219 -10.42 -15.31 -10.29
CA PRO A 219 -11.27 -14.60 -9.36
C PRO A 219 -12.73 -15.02 -9.55
N ASP A 220 -13.50 -14.97 -8.47
CA ASP A 220 -14.92 -15.32 -8.49
C ASP A 220 -15.67 -14.44 -9.51
N ARG A 221 -16.64 -15.03 -10.20
CA ARG A 221 -17.39 -14.35 -11.27
C ARG A 221 -18.16 -13.16 -10.71
N GLU A 222 -18.69 -13.28 -9.50
CA GLU A 222 -19.41 -12.21 -8.81
C GLU A 222 -18.48 -11.02 -8.49
N LEU A 223 -17.27 -11.28 -8.02
CA LEU A 223 -16.26 -10.25 -7.77
C LEU A 223 -15.89 -9.52 -9.08
N VAL A 224 -15.69 -10.26 -10.17
CA VAL A 224 -15.40 -9.66 -11.47
C VAL A 224 -16.58 -8.84 -11.97
N ALA A 225 -17.82 -9.33 -11.81
CA ALA A 225 -19.04 -8.61 -12.19
C ALA A 225 -19.18 -7.28 -11.43
N GLN A 226 -18.97 -7.31 -10.11
CA GLN A 226 -19.03 -6.14 -9.24
C GLN A 226 -18.09 -5.01 -9.70
N PHE A 227 -16.85 -5.34 -10.06
CA PHE A 227 -15.84 -4.35 -10.43
C PHE A 227 -15.82 -3.99 -11.91
N THR A 228 -16.46 -4.77 -12.78
CA THR A 228 -16.51 -4.47 -14.23
C THR A 228 -17.87 -4.02 -14.72
N GLY A 229 -18.88 -3.98 -13.84
CA GLY A 229 -20.26 -3.61 -14.18
C GLY A 229 -21.00 -4.65 -15.01
N VAL A 230 -20.46 -5.86 -15.17
CA VAL A 230 -21.07 -6.96 -15.95
C VAL A 230 -21.82 -7.90 -15.00
N ALA A 231 -22.83 -7.38 -14.32
CA ALA A 231 -23.84 -8.20 -13.66
C ALA A 231 -25.03 -8.32 -14.64
N GLY A 232 -25.21 -9.49 -15.29
CA GLY A 232 -26.45 -9.77 -16.02
C GLY A 232 -26.35 -10.29 -17.47
N ALA A 233 -25.28 -10.96 -17.90
CA ALA A 233 -25.21 -11.52 -19.26
C ALA A 233 -25.18 -13.06 -19.34
N ALA A 234 -25.45 -13.77 -18.24
CA ALA A 234 -25.35 -15.23 -18.18
C ALA A 234 -26.54 -15.94 -17.52
N GLU A 235 -27.63 -15.22 -17.24
CA GLU A 235 -28.90 -15.86 -16.82
C GLU A 235 -29.68 -16.39 -18.04
N ASP A 236 -29.37 -15.92 -19.26
CA ASP A 236 -30.03 -16.32 -20.52
C ASP A 236 -29.33 -17.50 -21.25
N ALA A 237 -28.34 -18.15 -20.65
CA ALA A 237 -27.61 -19.27 -21.28
C ALA A 237 -27.98 -20.66 -20.73
N ASP A 238 -28.88 -20.73 -19.75
CA ASP A 238 -29.33 -21.99 -19.12
C ASP A 238 -30.87 -22.15 -19.15
N THR A 239 -31.52 -21.50 -20.12
CA THR A 239 -32.93 -21.73 -20.51
C THR A 239 -33.04 -22.01 -22.00
#